data_AF-A0A6B3LZ07-F1
#
_entry.id   AF-A0A6B3LZ07-F1
#
_cell.length_a   1.000
_cell.length_b   1.000
_cell.length_c   1.000
_cell.angle_alpha   90.00
_cell.angle_beta   90.00
_cell.angle_gamma   90.00
#
_symmetry.space_group_name_H-M   'P 1'
#
loop_
_entity.id
_entity.type
_entity.pdbx_description
1 polymer ?
#
loop_
_entity_poly.entity_id
_entity_poly.type
_entity_poly.pdbx_seq_one_letter_code
_entity_poly.pdbx_strand_id
1 'polypeptide(L)'
;MTTLVKVEVFESLSEEEERDRLHLERKVERAFYEAGKALQALRNRRLYRSTHTTFEDYCCDRFGFQRRHPYRLIDAAAVVDNLVEMCPNWTQILPTAENQVRPLTQLGPNQQRSCWQEAVEEAGGKVPSGRLVKDIVQRIKERTKIPNPFCCGEVCQILPKDNPELRGKRGCWAIVRETHDFSCTIQLWDGEYSVKLEHLKSLELSSAQCQKVQKLCDRLTRLRQMGSADRGMEMLLSGLGKQTYLTELEEKLLRTAEEFFGIHQTFSRSQAKGQ
;
A
#
# COMPACT_ATOMS: atom_id res chain seq x y z
N MET A 1 42.03 -40.82 -33.07
CA MET A 1 40.59 -41.16 -32.99
C MET A 1 39.81 -39.90 -33.30
N THR A 2 39.21 -39.83 -34.49
CA THR A 2 38.46 -38.65 -34.96
C THR A 2 37.04 -38.72 -34.41
N THR A 3 36.68 -37.76 -33.54
CA THR A 3 35.34 -37.66 -32.97
C THR A 3 34.36 -37.24 -34.06
N LEU A 4 33.51 -38.18 -34.51
CA LEU A 4 32.40 -37.91 -35.41
C LEU A 4 31.36 -37.03 -34.68
N VAL A 5 31.30 -35.75 -35.03
CA VAL A 5 30.21 -34.86 -34.64
C VAL A 5 28.98 -35.28 -35.45
N LYS A 6 27.98 -35.90 -34.79
CA LYS A 6 26.66 -36.10 -35.39
C LYS A 6 26.01 -34.74 -35.60
N VAL A 7 25.90 -34.31 -36.86
CA VAL A 7 25.07 -33.17 -37.24
C VAL A 7 23.64 -33.69 -37.35
N GLU A 8 22.78 -33.30 -36.42
CA GLU A 8 21.34 -33.52 -36.54
C GLU A 8 20.80 -32.57 -37.61
N VAL A 9 20.31 -33.14 -38.72
CA VAL A 9 19.66 -32.40 -39.80
C VAL A 9 18.16 -32.43 -39.52
N PHE A 10 17.58 -31.25 -39.25
CA PHE A 10 16.13 -31.10 -39.11
C PHE A 10 15.49 -30.92 -40.48
N GLU A 11 14.31 -31.51 -40.70
CA GLU A 11 13.52 -31.31 -41.91
C GLU A 11 13.01 -29.86 -41.98
N SER A 12 13.05 -29.27 -43.17
CA SER A 12 12.53 -27.91 -43.41
C SER A 12 11.00 -27.93 -43.53
N LEU A 13 10.34 -26.99 -42.88
CA LEU A 13 8.89 -26.80 -42.99
C LEU A 13 8.53 -26.18 -44.35
N SER A 14 7.38 -26.59 -44.89
CA SER A 14 6.71 -25.89 -45.99
C SER A 14 6.11 -24.55 -45.52
N GLU A 15 5.81 -23.66 -46.45
CA GLU A 15 5.16 -22.36 -46.13
C GLU A 15 3.81 -22.55 -45.41
N GLU A 16 3.08 -23.62 -45.70
CA GLU A 16 1.82 -23.93 -45.03
C GLU A 16 2.06 -24.32 -43.57
N GLU A 17 3.01 -25.22 -43.32
CA GLU A 17 3.37 -25.64 -41.96
C GLU A 17 3.94 -24.49 -41.13
N GLU A 18 4.69 -23.56 -41.73
CA GLU A 18 5.17 -22.36 -41.04
C GLU A 18 4.02 -21.44 -40.60
N ARG A 19 3.01 -21.27 -41.45
CA ARG A 19 1.80 -20.48 -41.10
C ARG A 19 1.01 -21.17 -40.00
N ASP A 20 0.84 -22.48 -40.09
CA ASP A 20 0.13 -23.26 -39.08
C ASP A 20 0.84 -23.23 -37.73
N ARG A 21 2.17 -23.39 -37.74
CA ARG A 21 3.00 -23.22 -36.54
C ARG A 21 2.76 -21.86 -35.89
N LEU A 22 2.85 -20.78 -36.68
CA LEU A 22 2.65 -19.42 -36.16
C LEU A 22 1.23 -19.23 -35.58
N HIS A 23 0.21 -19.78 -36.23
CA HIS A 23 -1.17 -19.73 -35.74
C HIS A 23 -1.31 -20.45 -34.39
N LEU A 24 -0.77 -21.66 -34.28
CA LEU A 24 -0.84 -22.49 -33.07
C LEU A 24 -0.04 -21.86 -31.92
N GLU A 25 1.15 -21.34 -32.19
CA GLU A 25 1.97 -20.63 -31.21
C GLU A 25 1.21 -19.45 -30.61
N ARG A 26 0.62 -18.59 -31.44
CA ARG A 26 -0.18 -17.44 -30.96
C ARG A 26 -1.37 -17.85 -30.09
N LYS A 27 -2.02 -18.98 -30.43
CA LYS A 27 -3.13 -19.51 -29.64
C LYS A 27 -2.66 -19.96 -28.25
N VAL A 28 -1.51 -20.61 -28.19
CA VAL A 28 -0.91 -21.03 -26.91
C VAL A 28 -0.51 -19.81 -26.07
N GLU A 29 0.15 -18.83 -26.67
CA GLU A 29 0.59 -17.60 -25.99
C GLU A 29 -0.57 -16.77 -25.44
N ARG A 30 -1.73 -16.79 -26.11
CA ARG A 30 -2.93 -16.04 -25.69
C ARG A 30 -3.85 -16.81 -24.74
N ALA A 31 -3.63 -18.11 -24.54
CA ALA A 31 -4.57 -18.96 -23.80
C ALA A 31 -4.85 -18.45 -22.37
N PHE A 32 -3.84 -17.97 -21.64
CA PHE A 32 -4.04 -17.45 -20.28
C PHE A 32 -4.87 -16.16 -20.27
N TYR A 33 -4.65 -15.29 -21.27
CA TYR A 33 -5.38 -14.03 -21.43
C TYR A 33 -6.85 -14.30 -21.76
N GLU A 34 -7.11 -15.16 -22.74
CA GLU A 34 -8.46 -15.56 -23.13
C GLU A 34 -9.21 -16.22 -21.96
N ALA A 35 -8.54 -17.10 -21.23
CA ALA A 35 -9.09 -17.70 -20.01
C ALA A 35 -9.45 -16.63 -18.96
N GLY A 36 -8.56 -15.66 -18.73
CA GLY A 36 -8.80 -14.55 -17.81
C GLY A 36 -10.02 -13.70 -18.21
N LYS A 37 -10.16 -13.33 -19.48
CA LYS A 37 -11.32 -12.60 -20.00
C LYS A 37 -12.63 -13.39 -19.87
N ALA A 38 -12.59 -14.69 -20.17
CA ALA A 38 -13.75 -15.56 -20.02
C ALA A 38 -14.17 -15.70 -18.55
N LEU A 39 -13.22 -15.91 -17.63
CA LEU A 39 -13.46 -15.97 -16.19
C LEU A 39 -14.02 -14.64 -15.66
N GLN A 40 -13.50 -13.50 -16.14
CA GLN A 40 -14.03 -12.18 -15.81
C GLN A 40 -15.50 -12.05 -16.24
N ALA A 41 -15.83 -12.48 -17.46
CA ALA A 41 -17.22 -12.44 -17.96
C ALA A 41 -18.15 -13.35 -17.16
N LEU A 42 -17.72 -14.58 -16.86
CA LEU A 42 -18.46 -15.54 -16.02
C LEU A 42 -18.76 -14.94 -14.63
N ARG A 43 -17.75 -14.30 -14.02
CA ARG A 43 -17.86 -13.65 -12.71
C ARG A 43 -18.80 -12.45 -12.74
N ASN A 44 -18.53 -11.47 -13.61
CA ASN A 44 -19.22 -10.18 -13.64
C ASN A 44 -20.70 -10.33 -13.99
N ARG A 45 -21.02 -11.26 -14.90
CA ARG A 45 -22.41 -11.57 -15.30
C ARG A 45 -23.07 -12.61 -14.39
N ARG A 46 -22.36 -13.11 -13.38
CA ARG A 46 -22.79 -14.15 -12.44
C ARG A 46 -23.38 -15.39 -13.13
N LEU A 47 -22.74 -15.86 -14.20
CA LEU A 47 -23.24 -16.99 -15.01
C LEU A 47 -23.15 -18.35 -14.29
N TYR A 48 -22.54 -18.40 -13.10
CA TYR A 48 -22.48 -19.56 -12.22
C TYR A 48 -23.72 -19.70 -11.31
N ARG A 49 -24.56 -18.67 -11.20
CA ARG A 49 -25.63 -18.56 -10.18
C ARG A 49 -26.72 -19.63 -10.24
N SER A 50 -26.84 -20.36 -11.35
CA SER A 50 -27.81 -21.46 -11.50
C SER A 50 -27.40 -22.74 -10.79
N THR A 51 -26.11 -22.88 -10.45
CA THR A 51 -25.54 -24.12 -9.88
C THR A 51 -24.75 -23.88 -8.60
N HIS A 52 -24.10 -22.72 -8.45
CA HIS A 52 -23.23 -22.42 -7.31
C HIS A 52 -23.56 -21.06 -6.69
N THR A 53 -23.38 -20.95 -5.37
CA THR A 53 -23.59 -19.72 -4.61
C THR A 53 -22.45 -18.72 -4.81
N THR A 54 -21.22 -19.20 -5.00
CA THR A 54 -20.03 -18.36 -5.19
C THR A 54 -19.34 -18.68 -6.52
N PHE A 55 -18.55 -17.71 -7.01
CA PHE A 55 -17.77 -17.89 -8.23
C PHE A 55 -16.62 -18.88 -8.02
N GLU A 56 -16.05 -18.88 -6.82
CA GLU A 56 -14.95 -19.73 -6.39
C GLU A 56 -15.32 -21.19 -6.39
N ASP A 57 -16.49 -21.53 -5.82
CA ASP A 57 -16.97 -22.92 -5.78
C ASP A 57 -17.22 -23.43 -7.20
N TYR A 58 -17.84 -22.61 -8.06
CA TYR A 58 -18.01 -22.95 -9.48
C TYR A 58 -16.68 -23.19 -10.21
N CYS A 59 -15.68 -22.34 -9.99
CA CYS A 59 -14.38 -22.51 -10.61
C CYS A 59 -13.61 -23.72 -10.08
N CYS A 60 -13.76 -24.03 -8.79
CA CYS A 60 -13.20 -25.22 -8.18
C CYS A 60 -13.81 -26.48 -8.80
N ASP A 61 -15.15 -26.57 -8.83
CA ASP A 61 -15.85 -27.77 -9.28
C ASP A 61 -15.75 -27.98 -10.80
N ARG A 62 -15.85 -26.91 -11.60
CA ARG A 62 -15.85 -27.02 -13.07
C ARG A 62 -14.45 -27.11 -13.68
N PHE A 63 -13.47 -26.40 -13.12
CA PHE A 63 -12.14 -26.26 -13.72
C PHE A 63 -11.00 -26.80 -12.84
N GLY A 64 -11.29 -27.30 -11.63
CA GLY A 64 -10.28 -27.79 -10.70
C GLY A 64 -9.38 -26.68 -10.13
N PHE A 65 -9.82 -25.42 -10.18
CA PHE A 65 -9.00 -24.29 -9.76
C PHE A 65 -8.97 -24.11 -8.24
N GLN A 66 -7.79 -23.82 -7.72
CA GLN A 66 -7.66 -23.26 -6.37
C GLN A 66 -8.30 -21.87 -6.31
N ARG A 67 -8.93 -21.51 -5.18
CA ARG A 67 -9.68 -20.26 -4.99
C ARG A 67 -9.03 -19.00 -5.57
N ARG A 68 -7.69 -18.86 -5.49
CA ARG A 68 -6.97 -17.66 -5.94
C ARG A 68 -6.56 -17.68 -7.41
N HIS A 69 -6.51 -18.84 -8.06
CA HIS A 69 -6.03 -18.96 -9.43
C HIS A 69 -6.93 -18.24 -10.46
N PRO A 70 -8.28 -18.33 -10.40
CA PRO A 70 -9.15 -17.60 -11.33
C PRO A 70 -8.93 -16.09 -11.27
N TYR A 71 -8.77 -15.55 -10.05
CA TYR A 71 -8.51 -14.14 -9.83
C TYR A 71 -7.17 -13.70 -10.42
N ARG A 72 -6.12 -14.51 -10.29
CA ARG A 72 -4.82 -14.21 -10.92
C ARG A 72 -4.93 -14.11 -12.44
N LEU A 73 -5.68 -15.01 -13.08
CA LEU A 73 -5.92 -14.96 -14.53
C LEU A 73 -6.74 -13.72 -14.94
N ILE A 74 -7.75 -13.35 -14.15
CA ILE A 74 -8.53 -12.12 -14.37
C ILE A 74 -7.65 -10.88 -14.26
N ASP A 75 -6.85 -10.77 -13.18
CA ASP A 75 -5.95 -9.64 -12.96
C ASP A 75 -4.89 -9.55 -14.06
N ALA A 76 -4.33 -10.69 -14.47
CA ALA A 76 -3.38 -10.79 -15.57
C ALA A 76 -3.98 -10.30 -16.90
N ALA A 77 -5.22 -10.69 -17.20
CA ALA A 77 -5.90 -10.23 -18.40
C ALA A 77 -6.13 -8.71 -18.40
N ALA A 78 -6.45 -8.13 -17.24
CA ALA A 78 -6.59 -6.68 -17.10
C ALA A 78 -5.27 -5.93 -17.34
N VAL A 79 -4.12 -6.49 -16.90
CA VAL A 79 -2.80 -5.92 -17.21
C VAL A 79 -2.54 -5.98 -18.72
N VAL A 80 -2.82 -7.11 -19.38
CA VAL A 80 -2.64 -7.26 -20.83
C VAL A 80 -3.51 -6.26 -21.60
N ASP A 81 -4.78 -6.07 -21.22
CA ASP A 81 -5.65 -5.05 -21.82
C ASP A 81 -5.02 -3.64 -21.73
N ASN A 82 -4.50 -3.28 -20.54
CA ASN A 82 -3.81 -1.99 -20.33
C ASN A 82 -2.53 -1.84 -21.17
N LEU A 83 -1.79 -2.93 -21.43
CA LEU A 83 -0.63 -2.90 -22.33
C LEU A 83 -1.04 -2.71 -23.80
N VAL A 84 -2.24 -3.17 -24.18
CA VAL A 84 -2.75 -3.09 -25.56
C VAL A 84 -3.40 -1.73 -25.87
N GLU A 85 -4.21 -1.15 -24.97
CA GLU A 85 -5.07 0.01 -25.24
C GLU A 85 -4.36 1.32 -25.64
N MET A 86 -3.08 1.52 -25.31
CA MET A 86 -2.40 2.82 -25.49
C MET A 86 -1.24 2.82 -26.52
N CYS A 87 -1.01 1.72 -27.25
CA CYS A 87 0.12 1.61 -28.19
C CYS A 87 -0.30 0.99 -29.55
N PRO A 88 -0.95 1.75 -30.45
CA PRO A 88 -1.31 1.24 -31.78
C PRO A 88 -0.11 1.03 -32.73
N ASN A 89 1.08 1.58 -32.43
CA ASN A 89 2.19 1.68 -33.39
C ASN A 89 3.53 1.04 -32.97
N TRP A 90 3.58 0.18 -31.95
CA TRP A 90 4.82 -0.50 -31.57
C TRP A 90 4.73 -2.01 -31.78
N THR A 91 5.83 -2.59 -32.27
CA THR A 91 6.13 -4.03 -32.39
C THR A 91 5.89 -4.74 -31.05
N GLN A 92 4.63 -5.05 -30.76
CA GLN A 92 4.14 -5.37 -29.42
C GLN A 92 4.53 -6.78 -29.00
N ILE A 93 5.65 -6.88 -28.28
CA ILE A 93 5.99 -8.05 -27.49
C ILE A 93 5.05 -8.08 -26.28
N LEU A 94 3.99 -8.87 -26.41
CA LEU A 94 2.99 -9.05 -25.37
C LEU A 94 3.41 -10.15 -24.39
N PRO A 95 2.88 -10.10 -23.16
CA PRO A 95 3.05 -11.21 -22.23
C PRO A 95 2.45 -12.50 -22.79
N THR A 96 3.20 -13.60 -22.70
CA THR A 96 2.80 -14.94 -23.13
C THR A 96 2.42 -15.84 -21.96
N ALA A 97 2.66 -15.39 -20.72
CA ALA A 97 2.35 -16.13 -19.52
C ALA A 97 1.92 -15.23 -18.35
N GLU A 98 1.02 -15.74 -17.49
CA GLU A 98 0.49 -15.03 -16.32
C GLU A 98 1.59 -14.63 -15.32
N ASN A 99 2.65 -15.44 -15.18
CA ASN A 99 3.73 -15.17 -14.24
C ASN A 99 4.55 -13.91 -14.60
N GLN A 100 4.54 -13.48 -15.87
CA GLN A 100 5.21 -12.27 -16.35
C GLN A 100 4.49 -11.02 -15.90
N VAL A 101 3.15 -11.04 -15.89
CA VAL A 101 2.32 -9.89 -15.54
C VAL A 101 1.94 -9.84 -14.07
N ARG A 102 2.01 -10.97 -13.36
CA ARG A 102 1.70 -11.03 -11.92
C ARG A 102 2.42 -9.96 -11.08
N PRO A 103 3.72 -9.66 -11.27
CA PRO A 103 4.38 -8.58 -10.52
C PRO A 103 3.80 -7.19 -10.83
N LEU A 104 3.30 -6.98 -12.05
CA LEU A 104 2.76 -5.70 -12.51
C LEU A 104 1.40 -5.37 -11.88
N THR A 105 0.63 -6.35 -11.41
CA THR A 105 -0.71 -6.12 -10.85
C THR A 105 -0.70 -5.20 -9.61
N GLN A 106 0.46 -5.01 -9.00
CA GLN A 106 0.67 -4.15 -7.83
C GLN A 106 1.03 -2.70 -8.18
N LEU A 107 1.19 -2.39 -9.48
CA LEU A 107 1.53 -1.07 -9.99
C LEU A 107 0.31 -0.39 -10.61
N GLY A 108 0.32 0.95 -10.66
CA GLY A 108 -0.71 1.70 -11.38
C GLY A 108 -0.62 1.52 -12.90
N PRO A 109 -1.69 1.79 -13.67
CA PRO A 109 -1.74 1.51 -15.12
C PRO A 109 -0.60 2.10 -15.96
N ASN A 110 -0.13 3.31 -15.62
CA ASN A 110 1.00 3.96 -16.30
C ASN A 110 2.33 3.27 -15.98
N GLN A 111 2.51 2.87 -14.72
CA GLN A 111 3.72 2.21 -14.23
C GLN A 111 3.83 0.79 -14.78
N GLN A 112 2.71 0.06 -14.90
CA GLN A 112 2.68 -1.25 -15.54
C GLN A 112 3.26 -1.22 -16.95
N ARG A 113 2.87 -0.20 -17.74
CA ARG A 113 3.34 0.00 -19.12
C ARG A 113 4.82 0.33 -19.17
N SER A 114 5.26 1.32 -18.40
CA SER A 114 6.67 1.69 -18.32
C SER A 114 7.56 0.52 -17.87
N CYS A 115 7.10 -0.24 -16.87
CA CYS A 115 7.84 -1.40 -16.36
C CYS A 115 7.92 -2.52 -17.39
N TRP A 116 6.85 -2.78 -18.14
CA TRP A 116 6.86 -3.78 -19.20
C TRP A 116 7.78 -3.38 -20.35
N GLN A 117 7.77 -2.10 -20.72
CA GLN A 117 8.66 -1.57 -21.76
C GLN A 117 10.14 -1.72 -21.35
N GLU A 118 10.50 -1.30 -20.13
CA GLU A 118 11.85 -1.49 -19.59
C GLU A 118 12.25 -2.97 -19.59
N ALA A 119 11.32 -3.87 -19.26
CA ALA A 119 11.57 -5.31 -19.28
C ALA A 119 11.85 -5.85 -20.68
N VAL A 120 11.13 -5.39 -21.69
CA VAL A 120 11.33 -5.77 -23.10
C VAL A 120 12.67 -5.24 -23.61
N GLU A 121 13.03 -4.00 -23.26
CA GLU A 121 14.31 -3.38 -23.63
C GLU A 121 15.49 -4.14 -22.98
N GLU A 122 15.42 -4.45 -21.68
CA GLU A 122 16.45 -5.22 -20.96
C GLU A 122 16.53 -6.68 -21.43
N ALA A 123 15.44 -7.23 -21.96
CA ALA A 123 15.41 -8.54 -22.60
C ALA A 123 15.95 -8.53 -24.06
N GLY A 124 16.40 -7.38 -24.57
CA GLY A 124 16.94 -7.23 -25.92
C GLY A 124 15.86 -7.35 -27.01
N GLY A 125 14.66 -6.85 -26.76
CA GLY A 125 13.55 -6.93 -27.70
C GLY A 125 12.98 -8.35 -27.83
N LYS A 126 13.00 -9.12 -26.74
CA LYS A 126 12.35 -10.44 -26.63
C LYS A 126 11.32 -10.43 -25.51
N VAL A 127 10.46 -11.45 -25.47
CA VAL A 127 9.50 -11.63 -24.38
C VAL A 127 10.27 -11.74 -23.05
N PRO A 128 10.07 -10.83 -22.08
CA PRO A 128 10.83 -10.84 -20.85
C PRO A 128 10.41 -12.02 -19.96
N SER A 129 11.35 -12.52 -19.16
CA SER A 129 11.04 -13.55 -18.15
C SER A 129 10.28 -12.93 -16.97
N GLY A 130 9.43 -13.73 -16.30
CA GLY A 130 8.73 -13.25 -15.11
C GLY A 130 9.65 -12.87 -13.94
N ARG A 131 10.88 -13.40 -13.90
CA ARG A 131 11.90 -12.98 -12.91
C ARG A 131 12.40 -11.56 -13.21
N LEU A 132 12.77 -11.31 -14.46
CA LEU A 132 13.22 -9.99 -14.91
C LEU A 132 12.16 -8.92 -14.63
N VAL A 133 10.90 -9.19 -14.99
CA VAL A 133 9.79 -8.25 -14.73
C VAL A 133 9.63 -8.01 -13.24
N LYS A 134 9.72 -9.05 -12.41
CA LYS A 134 9.65 -8.91 -10.94
C LYS A 134 10.78 -8.03 -10.39
N ASP A 135 12.00 -8.21 -10.88
CA ASP A 135 13.17 -7.45 -10.43
C ASP A 135 13.01 -5.97 -10.82
N ILE A 136 12.55 -5.67 -12.03
CA ILE A 136 12.25 -4.29 -12.46
C ILE A 136 11.15 -3.66 -11.61
N VAL A 137 10.04 -4.38 -11.36
CA VAL A 137 8.98 -3.89 -10.46
C VAL A 137 9.55 -3.57 -9.08
N GLN A 138 10.44 -4.40 -8.56
CA GLN A 138 11.08 -4.18 -7.27
C GLN A 138 11.98 -2.94 -7.30
N ARG A 139 12.81 -2.76 -8.34
CA ARG A 139 13.61 -1.54 -8.55
C ARG A 139 12.74 -0.28 -8.62
N ILE A 140 11.62 -0.33 -9.33
CA ILE A 140 10.67 0.78 -9.43
C ILE A 140 10.07 1.09 -8.05
N LYS A 141 9.66 0.07 -7.29
CA LYS A 141 9.12 0.25 -5.94
C LYS A 141 10.14 0.83 -4.96
N GLU A 142 11.39 0.40 -5.05
CA GLU A 142 12.49 0.92 -4.24
C GLU A 142 12.85 2.36 -4.63
N ARG A 143 12.89 2.65 -5.94
CA ARG A 143 13.14 4.00 -6.47
C ARG A 143 11.99 4.97 -6.22
N THR A 144 10.76 4.47 -6.10
CA THR A 144 9.56 5.25 -5.73
C THR A 144 9.31 5.28 -4.23
N LYS A 145 10.24 4.79 -3.39
CA LYS A 145 10.31 5.19 -1.98
C LYS A 145 10.62 6.68 -1.91
N ILE A 146 9.59 7.51 -2.06
CA ILE A 146 9.61 8.86 -1.50
C ILE A 146 9.82 8.63 0.00
N PRO A 147 10.93 9.07 0.59
CA PRO A 147 11.15 8.92 2.02
C PRO A 147 9.93 9.46 2.75
N ASN A 148 9.46 8.72 3.76
CA ASN A 148 8.39 9.22 4.61
C ASN A 148 8.80 10.63 5.08
N PRO A 149 8.03 11.68 4.74
CA PRO A 149 8.44 13.05 5.01
C PRO A 149 8.44 13.35 6.52
N PHE A 150 7.85 12.46 7.32
CA PHE A 150 7.78 12.59 8.76
C PHE A 150 8.93 11.86 9.46
N CYS A 151 9.40 12.44 10.57
CA CYS A 151 10.38 11.82 11.45
C CYS A 151 9.74 11.35 12.77
N CYS A 152 10.33 10.32 13.41
CA CYS A 152 9.91 9.94 14.76
C CYS A 152 10.09 11.11 15.75
N GLY A 153 9.08 11.36 16.56
CA GLY A 153 9.01 12.50 17.49
C GLY A 153 8.48 13.80 16.89
N GLU A 154 8.23 13.84 15.58
CA GLU A 154 7.62 15.00 14.92
C GLU A 154 6.14 15.17 15.33
N VAL A 155 5.71 16.43 15.45
CA VAL A 155 4.31 16.76 15.71
C VAL A 155 3.62 17.10 14.39
N CYS A 156 2.52 16.42 14.13
CA CYS A 156 1.70 16.60 12.94
C CYS A 156 0.25 16.93 13.33
N GLN A 157 -0.53 17.42 12.36
CA GLN A 157 -1.95 17.66 12.48
C GLN A 157 -2.76 16.63 11.67
N ILE A 158 -3.87 16.18 12.24
CA ILE A 158 -4.75 15.19 11.65
C ILE A 158 -5.70 15.80 10.61
N LEU A 159 -5.69 15.20 9.43
CA LEU A 159 -6.57 15.45 8.29
C LEU A 159 -7.39 14.17 7.98
N PRO A 160 -8.52 13.95 8.68
CA PRO A 160 -9.27 12.69 8.57
C PRO A 160 -9.66 12.31 7.14
N LYS A 161 -9.95 13.30 6.29
CA LYS A 161 -10.51 13.11 4.94
C LYS A 161 -11.68 12.11 4.97
N ASP A 162 -11.52 10.95 4.36
CA ASP A 162 -12.45 9.83 4.23
C ASP A 162 -12.21 8.69 5.24
N ASN A 163 -11.23 8.82 6.14
CA ASN A 163 -10.90 7.77 7.12
C ASN A 163 -11.91 7.76 8.30
N PRO A 164 -12.70 6.67 8.48
CA PRO A 164 -13.69 6.59 9.55
C PRO A 164 -13.10 6.49 10.96
N GLU A 165 -11.87 5.97 11.13
CA GLU A 165 -11.21 5.85 12.43
C GLU A 165 -10.78 7.22 13.00
N LEU A 166 -10.63 8.21 12.12
CA LEU A 166 -10.26 9.58 12.45
C LEU A 166 -11.47 10.51 12.63
N ARG A 167 -12.68 9.96 12.75
CA ARG A 167 -13.91 10.74 12.94
C ARG A 167 -13.82 11.58 14.22
N GLY A 168 -14.13 12.88 14.11
CA GLY A 168 -14.04 13.83 15.22
C GLY A 168 -12.65 14.37 15.52
N LYS A 169 -11.58 13.80 14.94
CA LYS A 169 -10.18 14.16 15.20
C LYS A 169 -9.62 15.24 14.27
N ARG A 170 -10.48 15.89 13.48
CA ARG A 170 -10.04 16.94 12.55
C ARG A 170 -9.33 18.07 13.30
N GLY A 171 -8.12 18.37 12.87
CA GLY A 171 -7.33 19.47 13.43
C GLY A 171 -6.62 19.13 14.74
N CYS A 172 -6.84 17.93 15.30
CA CYS A 172 -6.05 17.48 16.45
C CYS A 172 -4.58 17.34 16.06
N TRP A 173 -3.68 17.63 16.99
CA TRP A 173 -2.28 17.31 16.83
C TRP A 173 -2.00 15.88 17.29
N ALA A 174 -0.95 15.27 16.73
CA ALA A 174 -0.47 13.96 17.09
C ALA A 174 1.05 13.88 16.97
N ILE A 175 1.65 12.97 17.72
CA ILE A 175 3.10 12.77 17.73
C ILE A 175 3.42 11.50 16.96
N VAL A 176 4.34 11.58 16.02
CA VAL A 176 4.81 10.41 15.26
C VAL A 176 5.65 9.52 16.19
N ARG A 177 5.18 8.29 16.43
CA ARG A 177 5.90 7.28 17.21
C ARG A 177 6.79 6.43 16.33
N GLU A 178 6.27 5.98 15.20
CA GLU A 178 6.98 5.14 14.25
C GLU A 178 6.65 5.58 12.82
N THR A 179 7.65 5.49 11.95
CA THR A 179 7.51 5.77 10.52
C THR A 179 7.58 4.47 9.74
N HIS A 180 6.64 4.30 8.81
CA HIS A 180 6.60 3.20 7.84
C HIS A 180 6.68 3.77 6.42
N ASP A 181 6.85 2.92 5.41
CA ASP A 181 7.03 3.35 4.01
C ASP A 181 5.89 4.27 3.51
N PHE A 182 4.63 4.05 3.94
CA PHE A 182 3.45 4.82 3.50
C PHE A 182 2.49 5.25 4.61
N SER A 183 2.91 5.12 5.87
CA SER A 183 2.09 5.42 7.04
C SER A 183 2.95 5.77 8.23
N CYS A 184 2.34 6.35 9.25
CA CYS A 184 2.95 6.55 10.55
C CYS A 184 2.07 5.93 11.64
N THR A 185 2.72 5.36 12.66
CA THR A 185 2.06 5.15 13.95
C THR A 185 2.13 6.48 14.69
N ILE A 186 0.97 7.03 15.04
CA ILE A 186 0.86 8.32 15.71
C ILE A 186 0.20 8.16 17.08
N GLN A 187 0.59 8.99 18.03
CA GLN A 187 -0.06 9.10 19.34
C GLN A 187 -0.86 10.40 19.43
N LEU A 188 -2.15 10.25 19.72
CA LEU A 188 -3.04 11.31 20.16
C LEU A 188 -3.26 11.22 21.69
N TRP A 189 -3.95 12.21 22.24
CA TRP A 189 -4.40 12.21 23.64
C TRP A 189 -5.34 11.03 23.96
N ASP A 190 -6.04 10.46 22.98
CA ASP A 190 -7.01 9.37 23.14
C ASP A 190 -6.48 7.98 22.73
N GLY A 191 -5.23 7.88 22.29
CA GLY A 191 -4.61 6.59 21.96
C GLY A 191 -3.68 6.66 20.75
N GLU A 192 -3.25 5.48 20.31
CA GLU A 192 -2.38 5.31 19.16
C GLU A 192 -3.17 4.87 17.93
N TYR A 193 -2.76 5.36 16.75
CA TYR A 193 -3.41 5.10 15.48
C TYR A 193 -2.37 4.88 14.38
N SER A 194 -2.64 3.95 13.47
CA SER A 194 -1.86 3.79 12.25
C SER A 194 -2.53 4.56 11.11
N VAL A 195 -1.84 5.58 10.59
CA VAL A 195 -2.46 6.57 9.69
C VAL A 195 -1.60 6.76 8.43
N LYS A 196 -2.24 6.78 7.25
CA LYS A 196 -1.57 7.06 5.98
C LYS A 196 -1.03 8.50 5.94
N LEU A 197 0.07 8.72 5.21
CA LEU A 197 0.73 10.04 5.12
C LEU A 197 -0.22 11.16 4.66
N GLU A 198 -1.18 10.84 3.78
CA GLU A 198 -2.13 11.81 3.24
C GLU A 198 -3.12 12.39 4.26
N HIS A 199 -3.23 11.77 5.44
CA HIS A 199 -4.05 12.21 6.56
C HIS A 199 -3.25 12.98 7.61
N LEU A 200 -1.96 13.23 7.35
CA LEU A 200 -1.07 13.94 8.24
C LEU A 200 -0.59 15.22 7.56
N LYS A 201 -0.47 16.28 8.34
CA LYS A 201 0.16 17.54 7.92
C LYS A 201 1.26 17.89 8.91
N SER A 202 2.50 18.07 8.47
CA SER A 202 3.56 18.55 9.35
C SER A 202 3.20 19.94 9.87
N LEU A 203 3.48 20.19 11.16
CA LEU A 203 3.37 21.51 11.76
C LEU A 203 4.69 22.29 11.75
N GLU A 204 5.76 21.69 11.21
CA GLU A 204 7.09 22.32 11.07
C GLU A 204 7.61 22.94 12.39
N LEU A 205 7.31 22.28 13.51
CA LEU A 205 7.72 22.72 14.83
C LEU A 205 9.20 22.46 15.09
N SER A 206 9.84 23.37 15.83
CA SER A 206 11.20 23.15 16.34
C SER A 206 11.24 21.99 17.35
N SER A 207 12.42 21.40 17.54
CA SER A 207 12.63 20.32 18.53
C SER A 207 12.17 20.71 19.95
N ALA A 208 12.42 21.96 20.36
CA ALA A 208 11.98 22.48 21.65
C ALA A 208 10.44 22.58 21.76
N GLN A 209 9.75 22.91 20.68
CA GLN A 209 8.29 22.92 20.63
C GLN A 209 7.73 21.49 20.63
N CYS A 210 8.31 20.57 19.86
CA CYS A 210 7.94 19.15 19.87
C CYS A 210 8.05 18.55 21.28
N GLN A 211 9.12 18.88 22.03
CA GLN A 211 9.26 18.45 23.42
C GLN A 211 8.17 19.00 24.35
N LYS A 212 7.72 20.25 24.15
CA LYS A 212 6.60 20.82 24.92
C LYS A 212 5.29 20.09 24.62
N VAL A 213 5.01 19.82 23.35
CA VAL A 213 3.84 19.06 22.92
C VAL A 213 3.90 17.61 23.43
N GLN A 214 5.08 16.98 23.44
CA GLN A 214 5.27 15.65 24.04
C GLN A 214 4.91 15.63 25.53
N LYS A 215 5.42 16.59 26.31
CA LYS A 215 5.07 16.71 27.73
C LYS A 215 3.57 16.92 27.92
N LEU A 216 2.94 17.72 27.05
CA LEU A 216 1.50 17.92 27.07
C LEU A 216 0.75 16.62 26.76
N CYS A 217 1.17 15.87 25.74
CA CYS A 217 0.59 14.57 25.38
C CYS A 217 0.64 13.58 26.55
N ASP A 218 1.78 13.51 27.23
CA ASP A 218 1.96 12.63 28.39
C ASP A 218 1.00 13.01 29.52
N ARG A 219 0.82 14.31 29.79
CA ARG A 219 -0.15 14.82 30.78
C ARG A 219 -1.59 14.44 30.42
N LEU A 220 -2.01 14.70 29.17
CA LEU A 220 -3.35 14.38 28.69
C LEU A 220 -3.64 12.88 28.71
N THR A 221 -2.66 12.05 28.33
CA THR A 221 -2.79 10.59 28.31
C THR A 221 -2.97 10.02 29.72
N ARG A 222 -2.19 10.51 30.70
CA ARG A 222 -2.33 10.10 32.12
C ARG A 222 -3.69 10.50 32.69
N LEU A 223 -4.13 11.73 32.43
CA LEU A 223 -5.45 12.20 32.82
C LEU A 223 -6.56 11.32 32.26
N ARG A 224 -6.48 10.95 30.98
CA ARG A 224 -7.46 10.05 30.36
C ARG A 224 -7.51 8.69 31.02
N GLN A 225 -6.36 8.10 31.36
CA GLN A 225 -6.30 6.79 32.02
C GLN A 225 -6.97 6.79 33.40
N MET A 226 -6.91 7.92 34.12
CA MET A 226 -7.51 8.06 35.45
C MET A 226 -8.98 8.50 35.42
N GLY A 227 -9.38 9.30 34.43
CA GLY A 227 -10.70 9.97 34.36
C GLY A 227 -11.62 9.50 33.24
N SER A 228 -11.42 8.29 32.70
CA SER A 228 -11.94 7.83 31.39
C SER A 228 -13.47 7.77 31.21
N ALA A 229 -14.27 8.16 32.20
CA ALA A 229 -15.75 8.10 32.14
C ALA A 229 -16.44 9.47 32.32
N ASP A 230 -15.70 10.56 32.59
CA ASP A 230 -16.30 11.88 32.76
C ASP A 230 -16.42 12.65 31.44
N ARG A 231 -17.65 13.05 31.08
CA ARG A 231 -17.95 13.78 29.83
C ARG A 231 -17.26 15.15 29.77
N GLY A 232 -17.15 15.84 30.91
CA GLY A 232 -16.45 17.13 30.98
C GLY A 232 -14.96 16.96 30.70
N MET A 233 -14.37 15.87 31.19
CA MET A 233 -12.98 15.50 30.93
C MET A 233 -12.73 15.22 29.45
N GLU A 234 -13.61 14.45 28.79
CA GLU A 234 -13.48 14.21 27.34
C GLU A 234 -13.52 15.51 26.52
N MET A 235 -14.41 16.43 26.88
CA MET A 235 -14.51 17.75 26.23
C MET A 235 -13.23 18.57 26.44
N LEU A 236 -12.68 18.57 27.65
CA LEU A 236 -11.42 19.24 27.96
C LEU A 236 -10.28 18.64 27.14
N LEU A 237 -10.07 17.32 27.19
CA LEU A 237 -9.01 16.64 26.48
C LEU A 237 -9.11 16.84 24.95
N SER A 238 -10.32 16.75 24.39
CA SER A 238 -10.55 17.00 22.96
C SER A 238 -10.27 18.44 22.55
N GLY A 239 -10.51 19.41 23.44
CA GLY A 239 -10.19 20.82 23.19
C GLY A 239 -8.69 21.06 23.18
N LEU A 240 -7.99 20.60 24.22
CA LEU A 240 -6.54 20.75 24.36
C LEU A 240 -5.77 19.97 23.28
N GLY A 241 -6.30 18.84 22.83
CA GLY A 241 -5.75 18.05 21.73
C GLY A 241 -5.76 18.75 20.37
N LYS A 242 -6.31 19.97 20.25
CA LYS A 242 -6.31 20.78 19.01
C LYS A 242 -5.33 21.96 19.02
N GLN A 243 -4.68 22.22 20.15
CA GLN A 243 -3.72 23.32 20.28
C GLN A 243 -2.36 22.81 20.77
N THR A 244 -1.28 23.26 20.14
CA THR A 244 0.10 22.86 20.48
C THR A 244 0.70 23.67 21.63
N TYR A 245 -0.05 24.64 22.14
CA TYR A 245 0.28 25.44 23.31
C TYR A 245 -0.98 25.61 24.17
N LEU A 246 -0.79 26.01 25.43
CA LEU A 246 -1.88 26.28 26.37
C LEU A 246 -1.87 27.76 26.74
N THR A 247 -3.05 28.36 26.76
CA THR A 247 -3.28 29.65 27.43
C THR A 247 -3.17 29.49 28.95
N GLU A 248 -3.04 30.61 29.68
CA GLU A 248 -2.98 30.58 31.16
C GLU A 248 -4.24 29.94 31.77
N LEU A 249 -5.41 30.19 31.18
CA LEU A 249 -6.68 29.60 31.61
C LEU A 249 -6.69 28.09 31.35
N GLU A 250 -6.27 27.64 30.17
CA GLU A 250 -6.22 26.21 29.82
C GLU A 250 -5.21 25.45 30.69
N GLU A 251 -4.05 26.04 30.99
CA GLU A 251 -3.07 25.44 31.91
C GLU A 251 -3.64 25.34 33.33
N LYS A 252 -4.38 26.36 33.80
CA LYS A 252 -5.05 26.33 35.11
C LYS A 252 -6.14 25.26 35.16
N LEU A 253 -6.96 25.14 34.10
CA LEU A 253 -7.98 24.11 33.97
C LEU A 253 -7.36 22.71 33.98
N LEU A 254 -6.30 22.52 33.20
CA LEU A 254 -5.58 21.24 33.12
C LEU A 254 -5.02 20.85 34.50
N ARG A 255 -4.37 21.77 35.21
CA ARG A 255 -3.86 21.52 36.57
C ARG A 255 -4.96 21.19 37.56
N THR A 256 -6.08 21.91 37.51
CA THR A 256 -7.22 21.66 38.41
C THR A 256 -7.78 20.25 38.17
N ALA A 257 -7.85 19.81 36.91
CA ALA A 257 -8.23 18.44 36.58
C ALA A 257 -7.19 17.42 37.07
N GLU A 258 -5.89 17.69 36.88
CA GLU A 258 -4.80 16.83 37.40
C GLU A 258 -4.89 16.66 38.92
N GLU A 259 -5.13 17.75 39.66
CA GLU A 259 -5.31 17.75 41.10
C GLU A 259 -6.56 16.98 41.54
N PHE A 260 -7.69 17.18 40.85
CA PHE A 260 -8.94 16.48 41.13
C PHE A 260 -8.80 14.95 41.01
N PHE A 261 -8.02 14.48 40.04
CA PHE A 261 -7.74 13.05 39.83
C PHE A 261 -6.46 12.55 40.53
N GLY A 262 -5.82 13.37 41.37
CA GLY A 262 -4.65 12.97 42.16
C GLY A 262 -3.35 12.76 41.37
N ILE A 263 -3.22 13.37 40.18
CA ILE A 263 -2.03 13.27 39.32
C ILE A 263 -1.02 14.34 39.78
N HIS A 264 -0.17 14.02 40.75
CA HIS A 264 0.86 14.94 41.22
C HIS A 264 2.05 15.01 40.24
N GLN A 265 2.44 16.23 39.83
CA GLN A 265 3.71 16.45 39.14
C GLN A 265 4.86 16.22 40.12
N THR A 266 5.70 15.22 39.87
CA THR A 266 6.99 15.07 40.56
C THR A 266 7.89 16.24 40.17
N PHE A 267 7.83 17.34 40.92
CA PHE A 267 8.85 18.38 40.85
C PHE A 267 10.12 17.86 41.52
N SER A 268 11.13 17.51 40.73
CA SER A 268 12.51 17.38 41.23
C SER A 268 12.95 18.71 41.81
N ARG A 269 12.91 18.84 43.14
CA ARG A 269 13.65 19.88 43.87
C ARG A 269 15.14 19.53 43.85
N SER A 270 15.85 20.06 42.87
CA SER A 270 17.31 20.25 42.88
C SER A 270 17.59 21.39 41.91
N GLN A 271 18.07 22.59 42.27
CA GLN A 271 18.94 22.98 43.37
C GLN A 271 18.56 24.39 43.84
N ALA A 272 18.39 24.55 45.15
CA ALA A 272 18.54 25.83 45.84
C ALA A 272 19.19 25.52 47.19
N LYS A 273 20.50 25.29 47.16
CA LYS A 273 21.39 25.47 48.30
C LYS A 273 22.69 26.05 47.74
N GLY A 274 22.69 27.37 47.59
CA GLY A 274 23.91 28.14 47.77
C GLY A 274 24.13 28.27 49.28
N GLN A 275 25.25 27.74 49.73
CA GLN A 275 26.08 28.26 50.81
C GLN A 275 27.52 28.02 50.37
#